data_AF-A0AAD4XXI9-F1
#
_entry.id   AF-A0AAD4XXI9-F1
#
_cell.length_a   1.000
_cell.length_b   1.000
_cell.length_c   1.000
_cell.angle_alpha   90.00
_cell.angle_beta   90.00
_cell.angle_gamma   90.00
#
_symmetry.space_group_name_H-M   'P 1'
#
loop_
_entity.id
_entity.type
_entity.pdbx_description
1 polymer ?
#
loop_
_entity_poly.entity_id
_entity_poly.type
_entity_poly.pdbx_seq_one_letter_code
_entity_poly.pdbx_strand_id
1 'polypeptide(L)'
;MLIMEESDMINCLLVVAFFYYVLFLYFSITRLVKFILPSSSRFGGDGNGLSICNEGVRIDGNGNEYKITRVRPDGRCLFRALVHGACLRSGQAVLDETREGELADDLRARVMDELVRRKDEFDQWDLGDLDVYVQRMKKPTVWAGEPELLMASYVLQTPISVFVIESSSGNLRNITNYGQEYEENDQPIKVLFLNYGHYDLLEEFLSDISCQNLRAKKRKKF
;
A
#
# COMPACT_ATOMS: atom_id res chain seq x y z
N MET A 1 40.40 -6.21 -18.02
CA MET A 1 39.48 -5.48 -18.92
C MET A 1 38.46 -6.50 -19.40
N LEU A 2 37.38 -6.71 -18.64
CA LEU A 2 36.32 -7.65 -19.03
C LEU A 2 35.42 -6.93 -20.01
N ILE A 3 35.48 -7.35 -21.27
CA ILE A 3 34.63 -6.88 -22.36
C ILE A 3 33.33 -7.69 -22.21
N MET A 4 32.24 -7.05 -21.80
CA MET A 4 30.91 -7.65 -21.82
C MET A 4 30.46 -7.74 -23.28
N GLU A 5 30.03 -8.91 -23.72
CA GLU A 5 29.61 -9.17 -25.10
C GLU A 5 28.33 -8.39 -25.45
N GLU A 6 28.25 -7.86 -26.69
CA GLU A 6 27.14 -7.02 -27.19
C GLU A 6 25.76 -7.68 -27.02
N SER A 7 25.68 -9.01 -26.97
CA SER A 7 24.44 -9.76 -26.76
C SER A 7 23.85 -9.61 -25.36
N ASP A 8 24.67 -9.40 -24.33
CA ASP A 8 24.20 -9.25 -22.95
C ASP A 8 23.58 -7.87 -22.73
N MET A 9 24.10 -6.86 -23.42
CA MET A 9 23.57 -5.49 -23.37
C MET A 9 22.18 -5.42 -24.00
N ILE A 10 21.99 -6.09 -25.15
CA ILE A 10 20.71 -6.14 -25.86
C ILE A 10 19.65 -6.89 -25.04
N ASN A 11 20.01 -8.01 -24.41
CA ASN A 11 19.09 -8.74 -23.55
C ASN A 11 18.69 -7.93 -22.30
N CYS A 12 19.62 -7.20 -21.68
CA CYS A 12 19.30 -6.28 -20.59
C CYS A 12 18.34 -5.16 -21.04
N LEU A 13 18.60 -4.54 -22.20
CA LEU A 13 17.73 -3.50 -22.76
C LEU A 13 16.33 -4.03 -23.10
N LEU A 14 16.22 -5.25 -23.62
CA LEU A 14 14.94 -5.89 -23.93
C LEU A 14 14.15 -6.26 -22.67
N VAL A 15 14.82 -6.75 -21.63
CA VAL A 15 14.16 -7.07 -20.35
C VAL A 15 13.64 -5.77 -19.71
N VAL A 16 14.47 -4.73 -19.66
CA VAL A 16 14.08 -3.42 -19.13
C VAL A 16 12.92 -2.82 -19.97
N ALA A 17 13.01 -2.85 -21.30
CA ALA A 17 11.95 -2.37 -22.18
C ALA A 17 10.64 -3.18 -22.03
N PHE A 18 10.73 -4.49 -21.80
CA PHE A 18 9.57 -5.34 -21.55
C PHE A 18 8.89 -4.98 -20.22
N PHE A 19 9.66 -4.75 -19.16
CA PHE A 19 9.12 -4.26 -17.89
C PHE A 19 8.44 -2.89 -18.04
N TYR A 20 9.07 -1.95 -18.75
CA TYR A 20 8.46 -0.65 -19.05
C TYR A 20 7.19 -0.77 -19.90
N TYR A 21 7.14 -1.69 -20.87
CA TYR A 21 5.97 -1.91 -21.71
C TYR A 21 4.80 -2.54 -20.96
N VAL A 22 5.07 -3.52 -20.10
CA VAL A 22 4.04 -4.16 -19.26
C VAL A 22 3.48 -3.16 -18.24
N LEU A 23 4.34 -2.34 -17.63
CA LEU A 23 3.92 -1.22 -16.77
C LEU A 23 3.11 -0.19 -17.56
N PHE A 24 3.56 0.20 -18.75
CA PHE A 24 2.86 1.15 -19.62
C PHE A 24 1.46 0.66 -20.04
N LEU A 25 1.31 -0.63 -20.35
CA LEU A 25 0.01 -1.23 -20.66
C LEU A 25 -0.90 -1.29 -19.43
N TYR A 26 -0.35 -1.64 -18.26
CA TYR A 26 -1.08 -1.62 -17.00
C TYR A 26 -1.60 -0.20 -16.67
N PHE A 27 -0.76 0.82 -16.81
CA PHE A 27 -1.13 2.23 -16.63
C PHE A 27 -2.10 2.74 -17.70
N SER A 28 -1.99 2.28 -18.94
CA SER A 28 -2.94 2.63 -20.00
C SER A 28 -4.33 2.05 -19.76
N ILE A 29 -4.41 0.84 -19.22
CA ILE A 29 -5.68 0.20 -18.84
C ILE A 29 -6.29 0.91 -17.62
N THR A 30 -5.51 1.28 -16.60
CA THR A 30 -6.03 2.06 -15.45
C THR A 30 -6.47 3.47 -15.85
N ARG A 31 -5.81 4.09 -16.84
CA ARG A 31 -6.22 5.36 -17.46
C ARG A 31 -7.56 5.25 -18.19
N LEU A 32 -7.80 4.14 -18.90
CA LEU A 32 -9.09 3.88 -19.53
C LEU A 32 -10.21 3.73 -18.50
N VAL A 33 -9.94 3.09 -17.36
CA VAL A 33 -10.91 2.94 -16.25
C VAL A 33 -11.22 4.29 -15.57
N LYS A 34 -10.22 5.17 -15.38
CA LYS A 34 -10.42 6.55 -14.90
C LYS A 34 -11.15 7.46 -15.89
N PHE A 35 -11.07 7.21 -17.20
CA PHE A 35 -11.76 8.00 -18.22
C PHE A 35 -13.25 7.63 -18.37
N ILE A 36 -13.64 6.40 -17.99
CA ILE A 36 -15.03 5.92 -18.05
C ILE A 36 -15.82 6.27 -16.79
N LEU A 37 -15.16 6.48 -15.64
CA LEU A 37 -15.83 6.88 -14.40
C LEU A 37 -15.70 8.39 -14.20
N PRO A 38 -16.79 9.17 -14.31
CA PRO A 38 -16.72 10.60 -14.08
C PRO A 38 -16.39 10.90 -12.61
N SER A 39 -15.50 11.87 -12.41
CA SER A 39 -15.27 12.56 -11.15
C SER A 39 -16.60 13.13 -10.64
N SER A 40 -17.27 12.44 -9.72
CA SER A 40 -18.54 12.90 -9.17
C SER A 40 -18.35 13.49 -7.77
N SER A 41 -18.56 14.80 -7.75
CA SER A 41 -19.11 15.64 -6.69
C SER A 41 -19.97 14.94 -5.63
N ARG A 42 -19.88 15.53 -4.42
CA ARG A 42 -20.82 15.44 -3.29
C ARG A 42 -22.22 14.91 -3.67
N PHE A 43 -22.58 13.77 -3.10
CA PHE A 43 -23.97 13.46 -2.79
C PHE A 43 -24.00 12.79 -1.41
N GLY A 44 -24.78 13.38 -0.51
CA GLY A 44 -24.98 12.90 0.85
C GLY A 44 -26.04 11.79 0.92
N GLY A 45 -25.95 11.03 2.01
CA GLY A 45 -27.04 10.28 2.65
C GLY A 45 -27.72 9.20 1.82
N ASP A 46 -27.47 7.93 2.15
CA ASP A 46 -28.41 7.22 3.03
C ASP A 46 -27.83 5.91 3.55
N GLY A 47 -28.18 5.61 4.80
CA GLY A 47 -27.59 4.57 5.62
C GLY A 47 -27.83 3.18 5.08
N ASN A 48 -26.74 2.44 4.92
CA ASN A 48 -26.58 1.04 5.29
C ASN A 48 -25.08 0.81 5.52
N GLY A 49 -24.53 1.59 6.46
CA GLY A 49 -23.20 1.33 6.97
C GLY A 49 -23.27 0.00 7.70
N LEU A 50 -22.63 -1.04 7.16
CA LEU A 50 -22.31 -2.24 7.91
C LEU A 50 -21.45 -1.76 9.08
N SER A 51 -22.10 -1.49 10.22
CA SER A 51 -21.46 -1.07 11.46
C SER A 51 -20.70 -2.28 11.97
N ILE A 52 -19.52 -2.49 11.39
CA ILE A 52 -18.58 -3.45 11.93
C ILE A 52 -17.97 -2.77 13.16
N CYS A 53 -18.72 -2.72 14.25
CA CYS A 53 -18.19 -2.58 15.60
C CYS A 53 -17.87 -4.01 16.06
N ASN A 54 -16.60 -4.41 15.97
CA ASN A 54 -16.04 -5.53 16.73
C ASN A 54 -14.52 -5.55 16.51
N GLU A 55 -13.78 -4.99 17.47
CA GLU A 55 -12.42 -5.39 17.82
C GLU A 55 -12.44 -6.90 18.07
N GLY A 56 -11.80 -7.68 17.21
CA GLY A 56 -11.72 -9.13 17.36
C GLY A 56 -11.00 -9.77 16.20
N VAL A 57 -10.37 -10.92 16.46
CA VAL A 57 -9.79 -11.78 15.42
C VAL A 57 -10.95 -12.36 14.60
N ARG A 58 -10.80 -12.33 13.28
CA ARG A 58 -11.73 -12.83 12.28
C ARG A 58 -11.07 -13.90 11.45
N ILE A 59 -11.87 -14.71 10.79
CA ILE A 59 -11.41 -15.76 9.89
C ILE A 59 -11.85 -15.38 8.48
N ASP A 60 -10.92 -15.39 7.52
CA ASP A 60 -11.27 -15.26 6.10
C ASP A 60 -11.86 -16.58 5.56
N GLY A 61 -12.45 -16.59 4.37
CA GLY A 61 -12.97 -17.83 3.78
C GLY A 61 -11.92 -18.89 3.44
N ASN A 62 -10.63 -18.61 3.63
CA ASN A 62 -9.53 -19.56 3.51
C ASN A 62 -9.08 -20.13 4.88
N GLY A 63 -9.69 -19.70 5.99
CA GLY A 63 -9.33 -20.15 7.33
C GLY A 63 -8.17 -19.39 7.97
N ASN A 64 -7.73 -18.26 7.42
CA ASN A 64 -6.69 -17.43 8.01
C ASN A 64 -7.27 -16.48 9.06
N GLU A 65 -6.61 -16.39 10.20
CA GLU A 65 -6.94 -15.43 11.23
C GLU A 65 -6.43 -14.04 10.85
N TYR A 66 -7.25 -13.01 11.03
CA TYR A 66 -6.85 -11.63 10.84
C TYR A 66 -7.55 -10.70 11.82
N LYS A 67 -6.92 -9.57 12.12
CA LYS A 67 -7.46 -8.51 12.96
C LYS A 67 -7.39 -7.20 12.19
N ILE A 68 -8.45 -6.42 12.29
CA ILE A 68 -8.50 -5.06 11.75
C ILE A 68 -8.38 -4.11 12.93
N THR A 69 -7.35 -3.27 12.93
CA THR A 69 -7.26 -2.17 13.89
C THR A 69 -7.75 -0.90 13.21
N ARG A 70 -8.87 -0.38 13.72
CA ARG A 70 -9.53 0.82 13.22
C ARG A 70 -8.71 2.06 13.51
N VAL A 71 -8.48 2.89 12.51
CA VAL A 71 -7.89 4.22 12.71
C VAL A 71 -8.96 5.31 12.55
N ARG A 72 -8.67 6.52 13.03
CA ARG A 72 -9.60 7.64 12.89
C ARG A 72 -9.90 7.89 11.39
N PRO A 73 -11.19 7.99 10.99
CA PRO A 73 -11.58 8.21 9.60
C PRO A 73 -11.43 9.70 9.21
N ASP A 74 -10.21 10.21 9.24
CA ASP A 74 -9.84 11.55 8.80
C ASP A 74 -8.86 11.48 7.62
N GLY A 75 -8.38 12.64 7.16
CA GLY A 75 -7.42 12.69 6.06
C GLY A 75 -6.06 12.07 6.36
N ARG A 76 -5.80 11.61 7.58
CA ARG A 76 -4.58 10.91 7.99
C ARG A 76 -4.73 9.40 8.02
N CYS A 77 -5.91 8.83 7.79
CA CYS A 77 -6.17 7.40 7.99
C CYS A 77 -5.10 6.48 7.38
N LEU A 78 -4.68 6.71 6.13
CA LEU A 78 -3.60 5.93 5.52
C LEU A 78 -2.29 6.00 6.32
N PHE A 79 -1.81 7.21 6.63
CA PHE A 79 -0.56 7.39 7.38
C PHE A 79 -0.67 6.87 8.82
N ARG A 80 -1.83 7.01 9.46
CA ARG A 80 -2.12 6.42 10.78
C ARG A 80 -1.98 4.90 10.75
N ALA A 81 -2.58 4.24 9.77
CA ALA A 81 -2.49 2.79 9.62
C ALA A 81 -1.03 2.33 9.41
N LEU A 82 -0.27 3.04 8.58
CA LEU A 82 1.14 2.72 8.31
C LEU A 82 2.04 2.91 9.53
N VAL A 83 1.88 4.04 10.24
CA VAL A 83 2.62 4.30 11.49
C VAL A 83 2.29 3.25 12.54
N HIS A 84 1.01 2.92 12.70
CA HIS A 84 0.60 1.92 13.67
C HIS A 84 1.21 0.54 13.33
N GLY A 85 1.19 0.15 12.06
CA GLY A 85 1.86 -1.07 11.58
C GLY A 85 3.36 -1.06 11.83
N ALA A 86 4.05 0.05 11.56
CA ALA A 86 5.49 0.20 11.80
C ALA A 86 5.85 0.12 13.29
N CYS A 87 5.04 0.71 14.17
CA CYS A 87 5.23 0.64 15.62
C CYS A 87 5.04 -0.78 16.16
N LEU A 88 3.99 -1.49 15.74
CA LEU A 88 3.77 -2.89 16.13
C LEU A 88 4.94 -3.78 15.72
N ARG A 89 5.46 -3.60 14.51
CA ARG A 89 6.65 -4.32 14.02
C ARG A 89 7.91 -4.03 14.84
N SER A 90 8.04 -2.80 15.34
CA SER A 90 9.14 -2.38 16.20
C SER A 90 8.98 -2.80 17.67
N GLY A 91 7.91 -3.52 18.01
CA GLY A 91 7.59 -3.92 19.38
C GLY A 91 7.19 -2.74 20.29
N GLN A 92 6.84 -1.60 19.70
CA GLN A 92 6.41 -0.42 20.43
C GLN A 92 4.93 -0.55 20.84
N ALA A 93 4.58 0.08 21.97
CA ALA A 93 3.22 0.06 22.50
C ALA A 93 2.21 0.76 21.57
N VAL A 94 0.92 0.43 21.77
CA VAL A 94 -0.21 1.09 21.12
C VAL A 94 -0.10 2.60 21.34
N LEU A 95 -0.14 3.35 20.23
CA LEU A 95 -0.04 4.80 20.24
C LEU A 95 -1.35 5.40 20.75
N ASP A 96 -1.27 6.44 21.58
CA ASP A 96 -2.44 7.28 21.80
C ASP A 96 -2.77 8.08 20.53
N GLU A 97 -4.00 8.56 20.43
CA GLU A 97 -4.52 9.18 19.20
C GLU A 97 -3.73 10.45 18.78
N THR A 98 -3.20 11.19 19.77
CA THR A 98 -2.42 12.41 19.54
C THR A 98 -1.07 12.04 18.96
N ARG A 99 -0.38 11.09 19.58
CA ARG A 99 0.92 10.60 19.11
C ARG A 99 0.83 9.94 17.74
N GLU A 100 -0.21 9.16 17.50
CA GLU A 100 -0.49 8.59 16.18
C GLU A 100 -0.67 9.69 15.12
N GLY A 101 -1.36 10.78 15.46
CA GLY A 101 -1.54 11.93 14.58
C GLY A 101 -0.23 12.65 14.25
N GLU A 102 0.62 12.89 15.26
CA GLU A 102 1.94 13.51 15.09
C GLU A 102 2.85 12.68 14.17
N LEU A 103 2.93 11.38 14.44
CA LEU A 103 3.76 10.47 13.64
C LEU A 103 3.20 10.30 12.22
N ALA A 104 1.87 10.33 12.05
CA ALA A 104 1.24 10.30 10.74
C ALA A 104 1.56 11.57 9.91
N ASP A 105 1.59 12.73 10.56
CA ASP A 105 1.96 14.01 9.91
C ASP A 105 3.46 14.06 9.58
N ASP A 106 4.32 13.52 10.45
CA ASP A 106 5.76 13.35 10.18
C ASP A 106 6.01 12.40 9.00
N LEU A 107 5.37 11.24 8.99
CA LEU A 107 5.49 10.28 7.89
C LEU A 107 5.02 10.92 6.58
N ARG A 108 3.87 11.62 6.60
CA ARG A 108 3.35 12.36 5.44
C ARG A 108 4.38 13.35 4.90
N ALA A 109 5.04 14.12 5.76
CA ALA A 109 6.06 15.08 5.34
C ALA A 109 7.22 14.38 4.63
N ARG A 110 7.75 13.29 5.21
CA ARG A 110 8.84 12.50 4.61
C ARG A 110 8.46 11.85 3.29
N VAL A 111 7.22 11.34 3.17
CA VAL A 111 6.68 10.75 1.93
C VAL A 111 6.64 11.80 0.82
N MET A 112 6.27 13.04 1.14
CA MET A 112 6.28 14.13 0.16
C MET A 112 7.69 14.54 -0.24
N ASP A 113 8.62 14.57 0.70
CA ASP A 113 10.02 14.89 0.39
C ASP A 113 10.66 13.79 -0.47
N GLU A 114 10.30 12.52 -0.24
CA GLU A 114 10.71 11.39 -1.07
C GLU A 114 10.11 11.46 -2.49
N LEU A 115 8.84 11.86 -2.61
CA LEU A 115 8.20 12.07 -3.92
C LEU A 115 8.96 13.12 -4.75
N VAL A 116 9.34 14.23 -4.13
CA VAL A 116 10.16 15.27 -4.78
C VAL A 116 11.53 14.75 -5.17
N ARG A 117 12.18 13.98 -4.27
CA ARG A 117 13.50 13.39 -4.52
C ARG A 117 13.49 12.47 -5.73
N ARG A 118 12.40 11.75 -5.95
CA ARG A 118 12.23 10.79 -7.04
C ARG A 118 11.36 11.29 -8.19
N LYS A 119 11.15 12.59 -8.31
CA LYS A 119 10.26 13.18 -9.32
C LYS A 119 10.49 12.67 -10.75
N ASP A 120 11.75 12.39 -11.11
CA ASP A 120 12.12 11.94 -12.45
C ASP A 120 11.82 10.44 -12.68
N GLU A 121 11.59 9.66 -11.62
CA GLU A 121 11.17 8.26 -11.68
C GLU A 121 9.64 8.13 -11.90
N PHE A 122 8.87 9.17 -11.57
CA PHE A 122 7.39 9.14 -11.49
C PHE A 122 6.67 10.12 -12.41
N ASP A 123 7.35 10.62 -13.45
CA ASP A 123 6.77 11.51 -14.47
C ASP A 123 5.50 10.93 -15.15
N GLN A 124 5.36 9.60 -15.09
CA GLN A 124 4.20 8.85 -15.60
C GLN A 124 2.88 9.02 -14.81
N TRP A 125 2.88 9.62 -13.61
CA TRP A 125 1.70 9.62 -12.74
C TRP A 125 0.74 10.81 -12.94
N ASP A 126 1.05 11.73 -13.86
CA ASP A 126 0.25 12.92 -14.18
C ASP A 126 -0.32 13.58 -12.90
N LEU A 127 0.58 13.88 -11.97
CA LEU A 127 0.24 14.51 -10.69
C LEU A 127 -0.05 16.02 -10.86
N GLY A 128 0.07 16.53 -12.09
CA GLY A 128 0.04 17.95 -12.42
C GLY A 128 1.32 18.66 -12.00
N ASP A 129 1.19 19.91 -11.58
CA ASP A 129 2.30 20.65 -10.98
C ASP A 129 2.69 20.00 -9.63
N LEU A 130 3.90 19.41 -9.60
CA LEU A 130 4.38 18.65 -8.45
C LEU A 130 4.49 19.51 -7.18
N ASP A 131 4.88 20.77 -7.30
CA ASP A 131 5.02 21.66 -6.15
C ASP A 131 3.64 21.97 -5.55
N VAL A 132 2.64 22.24 -6.41
CA VAL A 132 1.24 22.42 -5.99
C VAL A 132 0.69 21.14 -5.37
N TYR A 133 0.99 19.98 -5.96
CA TYR A 133 0.57 18.68 -5.45
C TYR A 133 1.14 18.42 -4.05
N VAL A 134 2.44 18.58 -3.88
CA VAL A 134 3.15 18.38 -2.60
C VAL A 134 2.65 19.34 -1.54
N GLN A 135 2.49 20.63 -1.86
CA GLN A 135 1.94 21.61 -0.91
C GLN A 135 0.52 21.26 -0.46
N ARG A 136 -0.31 20.73 -1.38
CA ARG A 136 -1.64 20.24 -1.04
C ARG A 136 -1.56 19.01 -0.14
N MET A 137 -0.76 18.01 -0.51
CA MET A 137 -0.69 16.73 0.19
C MET A 137 -0.11 16.82 1.61
N LYS A 138 0.77 17.81 1.87
CA LYS A 138 1.26 18.11 3.23
C LYS A 138 0.13 18.54 4.20
N LYS A 139 -1.05 18.93 3.71
CA LYS A 139 -2.20 19.28 4.56
C LYS A 139 -2.85 18.02 5.14
N PRO A 140 -3.01 17.90 6.47
CA PRO A 140 -3.47 16.65 7.07
C PRO A 140 -4.90 16.21 6.74
N THR A 141 -5.71 17.11 6.19
CA THR A 141 -7.08 16.84 5.75
C THR A 141 -7.15 16.18 4.38
N VAL A 142 -6.04 16.15 3.63
CA VAL A 142 -5.99 15.61 2.29
C VAL A 142 -5.69 14.12 2.35
N TRP A 143 -6.48 13.36 1.60
CA TRP A 143 -6.41 11.91 1.55
C TRP A 143 -5.28 11.47 0.63
N ALA A 144 -4.52 10.51 1.12
CA ALA A 144 -3.42 9.89 0.41
C ALA A 144 -3.90 8.65 -0.36
N GLY A 145 -3.19 8.31 -1.43
CA GLY A 145 -3.51 7.17 -2.29
C GLY A 145 -2.28 6.39 -2.71
N GLU A 146 -2.33 5.83 -3.92
CA GLU A 146 -1.25 5.05 -4.51
C GLU A 146 0.12 5.77 -4.52
N PRO A 147 0.24 7.09 -4.78
CA PRO A 147 1.54 7.78 -4.75
C PRO A 147 2.18 7.81 -3.41
N GLU A 148 1.38 8.09 -2.41
CA GLU A 148 1.82 8.11 -1.05
C GLU A 148 2.14 6.70 -0.54
N LEU A 149 1.39 5.67 -0.97
CA LEU A 149 1.67 4.27 -0.63
C LEU A 149 3.03 3.80 -1.16
N LEU A 150 3.32 4.08 -2.43
CA LEU A 150 4.62 3.72 -3.01
C LEU A 150 5.75 4.49 -2.33
N MET A 151 5.62 5.81 -2.17
CA MET A 151 6.65 6.61 -1.50
C MET A 151 6.82 6.21 -0.02
N ALA A 152 5.75 5.84 0.66
CA ALA A 152 5.82 5.34 2.03
C ALA A 152 6.61 4.04 2.14
N SER A 153 6.53 3.15 1.15
CA SER A 153 7.34 1.92 1.12
C SER A 153 8.84 2.23 1.08
N TYR A 154 9.25 3.26 0.31
CA TYR A 154 10.63 3.74 0.29
C TYR A 154 11.07 4.41 1.59
N VAL A 155 10.22 5.28 2.16
CA VAL A 155 10.53 5.99 3.41
C VAL A 155 10.64 5.03 4.60
N LEU A 156 9.79 4.02 4.65
CA LEU A 156 9.79 3.00 5.70
C LEU A 156 10.75 1.84 5.41
N GLN A 157 11.27 1.74 4.18
CA GLN A 157 12.07 0.60 3.70
C GLN A 157 11.42 -0.75 4.01
N THR A 158 10.10 -0.81 3.85
CA THR A 158 9.27 -1.95 4.26
C THR A 158 8.22 -2.18 3.18
N PRO A 159 7.94 -3.44 2.79
CA PRO A 159 6.88 -3.71 1.83
C PRO A 159 5.51 -3.33 2.41
N ILE A 160 4.60 -2.87 1.56
CA ILE A 160 3.23 -2.51 1.94
C ILE A 160 2.26 -3.28 1.07
N SER A 161 1.33 -4.00 1.70
CA SER A 161 0.29 -4.76 1.01
C SER A 161 -1.09 -4.15 1.26
N VAL A 162 -1.83 -3.90 0.20
CA VAL A 162 -3.19 -3.36 0.29
C VAL A 162 -4.19 -4.47 0.04
N PHE A 163 -5.14 -4.61 0.95
CA PHE A 163 -6.20 -5.60 0.90
C PHE A 163 -7.57 -4.94 0.77
N VAL A 164 -8.53 -5.70 0.25
CA VAL A 164 -9.96 -5.37 0.32
C VAL A 164 -10.72 -6.57 0.87
N ILE A 165 -11.87 -6.33 1.49
CA ILE A 165 -12.84 -7.39 1.78
C ILE A 165 -13.77 -7.49 0.58
N GLU A 166 -13.80 -8.65 -0.08
CA GLU A 166 -14.75 -8.91 -1.16
C GLU A 166 -16.17 -8.96 -0.61
N SER A 167 -17.08 -8.17 -1.19
CA SER A 167 -18.47 -8.08 -0.74
C SER A 167 -19.27 -9.37 -0.92
N SER A 168 -18.90 -10.20 -1.90
CA SER A 168 -19.58 -11.46 -2.21
C SER A 168 -19.19 -12.62 -1.30
N SER A 169 -17.92 -12.67 -0.89
CA SER A 169 -17.33 -13.81 -0.17
C SER A 169 -16.95 -13.48 1.27
N GLY A 170 -16.80 -12.19 1.61
CA GLY A 170 -16.22 -11.77 2.88
C GLY A 170 -14.71 -12.02 2.97
N ASN A 171 -14.07 -12.45 1.87
CA ASN A 171 -12.66 -12.82 1.86
C ASN A 171 -11.75 -11.61 1.75
N LEU A 172 -10.61 -11.70 2.43
CA LEU A 172 -9.50 -10.78 2.20
C LEU A 172 -8.86 -11.08 0.85
N ARG A 173 -8.78 -10.05 0.00
CA ARG A 173 -8.07 -10.11 -1.27
C ARG A 173 -6.97 -9.06 -1.28
N ASN A 174 -5.74 -9.49 -1.48
CA ASN A 174 -4.63 -8.60 -1.80
C ASN A 174 -4.84 -8.01 -3.19
N ILE A 175 -4.87 -6.68 -3.30
CA ILE A 175 -5.10 -5.98 -4.57
C ILE A 175 -3.83 -5.35 -5.14
N THR A 176 -2.86 -5.01 -4.29
CA THR A 176 -1.58 -4.44 -4.72
C THR A 176 -0.54 -4.56 -3.63
N ASN A 177 0.73 -4.59 -4.05
CA ASN A 177 1.90 -4.58 -3.19
C ASN A 177 2.86 -3.49 -3.67
N TYR A 178 3.48 -2.81 -2.72
CA TYR A 178 4.49 -1.78 -2.93
C TYR A 178 5.77 -2.13 -2.17
N GLY A 179 6.93 -1.73 -2.70
CA GLY A 179 8.22 -1.96 -2.05
C GLY A 179 8.66 -3.42 -2.08
N GLN A 180 8.37 -4.13 -3.19
CA GLN A 180 8.71 -5.55 -3.36
C GLN A 180 10.21 -5.82 -3.16
N GLU A 181 11.07 -4.85 -3.43
CA GLU A 181 12.51 -4.89 -3.19
C GLU A 181 12.88 -5.08 -1.70
N TYR A 182 11.93 -4.86 -0.79
CA TYR A 182 12.12 -5.06 0.65
C TYR A 182 11.58 -6.40 1.17
N GLU A 183 10.92 -7.22 0.34
CA GLU A 183 10.27 -8.49 0.74
C GLU A 183 11.24 -9.56 1.26
N GLU A 184 12.51 -9.55 0.83
CA GLU A 184 13.50 -10.51 1.30
C GLU A 184 13.87 -10.30 2.77
N ASN A 185 13.75 -9.06 3.24
CA ASN A 185 14.22 -8.62 4.55
C ASN A 185 13.09 -8.51 5.57
N ASP A 186 11.84 -8.37 5.13
CA ASP A 186 10.78 -7.94 6.02
C ASP A 186 9.37 -8.44 5.68
N GLN A 187 8.53 -8.52 6.71
CA GLN A 187 7.10 -8.76 6.53
C GLN A 187 6.38 -7.46 6.16
N PRO A 188 5.41 -7.51 5.23
CA PRO A 188 4.73 -6.31 4.78
C PRO A 188 3.85 -5.71 5.87
N ILE A 189 3.79 -4.38 5.90
CA ILE A 189 2.70 -3.67 6.58
C ILE A 189 1.45 -3.84 5.73
N LYS A 190 0.41 -4.46 6.28
CA LYS A 190 -0.83 -4.72 5.56
C LYS A 190 -1.87 -3.67 5.94
N VAL A 191 -2.50 -3.06 4.94
CA VAL A 191 -3.58 -2.10 5.13
C VAL A 191 -4.84 -2.59 4.44
N LEU A 192 -5.98 -2.34 5.05
CA LEU A 192 -7.28 -2.67 4.48
C LEU A 192 -7.90 -1.40 3.87
N PHE A 193 -8.09 -1.42 2.55
CA PHE A 193 -8.83 -0.40 1.83
C PHE A 193 -10.33 -0.69 1.93
N LEU A 194 -11.04 0.23 2.56
CA LEU A 194 -12.48 0.22 2.71
C LEU A 194 -13.13 1.21 1.72
N ASN A 195 -14.43 1.03 1.51
CA ASN A 195 -15.22 1.92 0.66
C ASN A 195 -15.01 3.39 1.07
N TYR A 196 -15.09 4.29 0.09
CA TYR A 196 -14.89 5.73 0.27
C TYR A 196 -13.47 6.15 0.65
N GLY A 197 -12.43 5.39 0.30
CA GLY A 197 -11.06 5.89 0.41
C GLY A 197 -10.42 5.77 1.79
N HIS A 198 -11.04 5.03 2.70
CA HIS A 198 -10.54 4.85 4.07
C HIS A 198 -9.61 3.65 4.17
N TYR A 199 -8.57 3.78 4.99
CA TYR A 199 -7.60 2.73 5.26
C TYR A 199 -7.58 2.39 6.75
N ASP A 200 -7.64 1.11 7.06
CA ASP A 200 -7.40 0.56 8.40
C ASP A 200 -6.12 -0.30 8.39
N LEU A 201 -5.55 -0.55 9.56
CA LEU A 201 -4.45 -1.51 9.69
C LEU A 201 -5.02 -2.94 9.64
N LEU A 202 -4.36 -3.81 8.89
CA LEU A 202 -4.65 -5.24 8.83
C LEU A 202 -3.49 -6.03 9.44
N GLU A 203 -3.79 -6.90 10.38
CA GLU A 203 -2.87 -7.87 10.96
C GLU A 203 -3.35 -9.27 10.54
N GLU A 204 -2.54 -10.05 9.82
CA GLU A 204 -2.87 -11.45 9.52
C GLU A 204 -2.01 -12.37 10.39
N PHE A 205 -2.66 -13.33 11.05
CA PHE A 205 -2.03 -14.38 11.83
C PHE A 205 -2.07 -15.67 11.01
N LEU A 206 -0.90 -16.12 10.56
CA LEU A 206 -0.80 -17.40 9.87
C LEU A 206 -1.14 -18.51 10.85
N SER A 207 -2.12 -19.34 10.52
CA SER A 207 -2.34 -20.59 11.25
C SER A 207 -1.14 -21.53 11.07
N ASP A 208 -0.84 -22.36 12.09
CA ASP A 208 0.35 -23.22 12.15
C ASP A 208 0.55 -24.12 10.91
N ILE A 209 -0.52 -24.40 10.17
CA ILE A 209 -0.53 -25.22 8.94
C ILE A 209 0.19 -24.51 7.78
N SER A 210 0.10 -23.18 7.68
CA SER A 210 0.70 -22.40 6.58
C SER A 210 2.24 -22.28 6.75
N CYS A 211 2.71 -22.19 8.00
CA CYS A 211 4.12 -22.19 8.36
C CYS A 211 4.86 -23.48 7.92
N GLN A 212 4.18 -24.64 7.98
CA GLN A 212 4.77 -25.91 7.55
C GLN A 212 4.92 -25.98 6.02
N ASN A 213 3.94 -25.47 5.28
CA ASN A 213 3.96 -25.45 3.81
C ASN A 213 5.00 -24.47 3.25
N LEU A 214 5.22 -23.31 3.90
CA LEU A 214 6.27 -22.36 3.52
C LEU A 214 7.67 -22.91 3.77
N ARG A 215 7.88 -23.61 4.90
CA ARG A 215 9.15 -24.32 5.19
C ARG A 215 9.40 -25.48 4.22
N ALA A 216 8.36 -26.19 3.80
CA ALA A 216 8.46 -27.26 2.82
C ALA A 216 8.80 -26.75 1.40
N LYS A 217 8.28 -25.60 0.99
CA LYS A 217 8.63 -24.96 -0.31
C LYS A 217 10.07 -24.46 -0.33
N LYS A 218 10.59 -23.86 0.76
CA LYS A 218 12.01 -23.44 0.85
C LYS A 218 13.00 -24.62 0.75
N ARG A 219 12.59 -25.83 1.15
CA ARG A 219 13.44 -27.04 1.09
C ARG A 219 13.51 -27.72 -0.28
N LYS A 220 12.59 -27.43 -1.21
CA LYS A 220 12.55 -28.04 -2.55
C LYS A 220 13.32 -27.27 -3.63
N LYS A 221 14.09 -26.25 -3.25
CA LYS A 221 14.86 -25.39 -4.17
C LYS A 221 16.38 -25.67 -4.16
N PHE A 222 16.77 -26.90 -3.85
CA PHE A 222 18.14 -27.42 -4.00
C PHE A 222 18.14 -28.58 -4.98
#